data_AF-A0AAW9BAK2-F1
#
_entry.id   AF-A0AAW9BAK2-F1
#
_cell.length_a   1.000
_cell.length_b   1.000
_cell.length_c   1.000
_cell.angle_alpha   90.00
_cell.angle_beta   90.00
_cell.angle_gamma   90.00
#
_symmetry.space_group_name_H-M   'P 1'
#
loop_
_entity.id
_entity.type
_entity.pdbx_description
1 polymer ?
#
loop_
_entity_poly.entity_id
_entity_poly.type
_entity_poly.pdbx_seq_one_letter_code
_entity_poly.pdbx_strand_id
1 'polypeptide(L)'
;SKATNIASTMAALSGLESTGKLYLLVGGVGKGADFTPLKPIFATLNLQLCCFGLDGDDFMPLHESAIRFNTMEDVIQQISSQLKSGDMVMLSPACASFDQFDNFMARGDAFAVLAQKYA
;
A
#
# COMPACT_ATOMS: atom_id res chain seq x y z
N SER A 1 -5.27 -1.42 6.66
CA SER A 1 -4.67 -0.40 7.57
C SER A 1 -3.93 -0.96 8.79
N LYS A 2 -4.42 -2.00 9.49
CA LYS A 2 -3.80 -2.52 10.74
C LYS A 2 -2.42 -3.17 10.56
N ALA A 3 -1.99 -3.46 9.33
CA ALA A 3 -0.65 -3.97 9.04
C ALA A 3 0.41 -2.86 9.22
N THR A 4 0.78 -2.58 10.48
CA THR A 4 1.73 -1.53 10.86
C THR A 4 3.18 -2.05 10.95
N ASN A 5 3.45 -3.26 10.46
CA ASN A 5 4.78 -3.86 10.39
C ASN A 5 4.90 -4.82 9.19
N ILE A 6 6.14 -5.22 8.89
CA ILE A 6 6.48 -6.09 7.76
C ILE A 6 5.75 -7.45 7.86
N ALA A 7 5.81 -8.11 9.02
CA ALA A 7 5.22 -9.43 9.21
C ALA A 7 3.70 -9.46 8.94
N SER A 8 2.98 -8.41 9.37
CA SER A 8 1.54 -8.28 9.10
C SER A 8 1.26 -8.10 7.61
N THR A 9 2.13 -7.37 6.91
CA THR A 9 2.02 -7.16 5.47
C THR A 9 2.30 -8.45 4.71
N MET A 10 3.35 -9.19 5.08
CA MET A 10 3.66 -10.50 4.51
C MET A 10 2.48 -11.47 4.67
N ALA A 11 1.94 -11.60 5.88
CA ALA A 11 0.80 -12.48 6.16
C ALA A 11 -0.43 -12.13 5.32
N ALA A 12 -0.69 -10.84 5.08
CA ALA A 12 -1.80 -10.40 4.27
C ALA A 12 -1.61 -10.71 2.77
N LEU A 13 -0.37 -10.81 2.29
CA LEU A 13 -0.04 -11.09 0.89
C LEU A 13 0.11 -12.59 0.59
N SER A 14 0.58 -13.40 1.54
CA SER A 14 0.85 -14.84 1.32
C SER A 14 -0.39 -15.69 1.02
N GLY A 15 -1.60 -15.20 1.32
CA GLY A 15 -2.86 -15.87 1.01
C GLY A 15 -3.68 -15.17 -0.08
N LEU A 16 -3.09 -14.20 -0.78
CA LEU A 16 -3.85 -13.37 -1.71
C LEU A 16 -3.96 -14.04 -3.07
N GLU A 17 -5.17 -14.38 -3.47
CA GLU A 17 -5.51 -14.77 -4.84
C GLU A 17 -6.19 -13.59 -5.52
N SER A 18 -5.59 -13.09 -6.60
CA SER A 18 -6.16 -12.02 -7.43
C SER A 18 -6.11 -12.45 -8.89
N THR A 19 -7.24 -12.30 -9.58
CA THR A 19 -7.32 -12.57 -11.03
C THR A 19 -6.86 -11.38 -11.86
N GLY A 20 -6.89 -10.17 -11.30
CA GLY A 20 -6.35 -8.94 -11.89
C GLY A 20 -5.10 -8.42 -11.18
N LYS A 21 -4.76 -7.16 -11.46
CA LYS A 21 -3.61 -6.47 -10.87
C LYS A 21 -3.92 -6.01 -9.45
N LEU A 22 -2.97 -6.21 -8.54
CA LEU A 22 -2.99 -5.67 -7.19
C LEU A 22 -2.38 -4.26 -7.17
N TYR A 23 -3.11 -3.27 -6.68
CA TYR A 23 -2.61 -1.95 -6.34
C TYR A 23 -2.39 -1.91 -4.82
N LEU A 24 -1.14 -2.09 -4.39
CA LEU A 24 -0.79 -2.19 -2.98
C LEU A 24 -0.28 -0.84 -2.46
N LEU A 25 -0.97 -0.30 -1.46
CA LEU A 25 -0.59 0.94 -0.80
C LEU A 25 0.35 0.64 0.38
N VAL A 26 1.58 1.16 0.29
CA VAL A 26 2.65 1.03 1.29
C VAL A 26 3.17 2.38 1.76
N GLY A 27 3.62 2.46 3.01
CA GLY A 27 4.27 3.65 3.56
C GLY A 27 3.55 4.32 4.74
N GLY A 28 4.13 5.42 5.21
CA GLY A 28 3.87 6.04 6.51
C GLY A 28 5.18 6.21 7.28
N VAL A 29 5.17 5.99 8.60
CA VAL A 29 6.38 6.01 9.45
C VAL A 29 6.91 4.59 9.70
N GLY A 30 7.95 4.21 8.98
CA GLY A 30 8.70 2.96 9.05
C GLY A 30 9.72 2.88 10.17
N LYS A 31 10.17 4.03 10.71
CA LYS A 31 11.10 4.11 11.87
C LYS A 31 12.45 3.40 11.62
N GLY A 32 12.97 3.46 10.39
CA GLY A 32 14.23 2.82 10.01
C GLY A 32 14.16 1.29 9.87
N ALA A 33 12.96 0.73 9.66
CA ALA A 33 12.79 -0.68 9.38
C ALA A 33 13.41 -1.07 8.02
N ASP A 34 14.00 -2.27 7.94
CA ASP A 34 14.44 -2.85 6.67
C ASP A 34 13.28 -3.59 5.99
N PHE A 35 12.78 -3.03 4.88
CA PHE A 35 11.67 -3.60 4.11
C PHE A 35 12.11 -4.64 3.06
N THR A 36 13.41 -4.91 2.91
CA THR A 36 13.95 -5.90 1.97
C THR A 36 13.26 -7.29 2.02
N PRO A 37 12.83 -7.81 3.18
CA PRO A 37 12.11 -9.09 3.24
C PRO A 37 10.79 -9.14 2.45
N LEU A 38 10.24 -8.01 2.01
CA LEU A 38 9.03 -7.96 1.18
C LEU A 38 9.30 -8.25 -0.31
N LYS A 39 10.54 -8.04 -0.79
CA LYS A 39 10.91 -8.21 -2.21
C LYS A 39 10.49 -9.56 -2.80
N PRO A 40 10.76 -10.71 -2.14
CA PRO A 40 10.42 -12.01 -2.72
C PRO A 40 8.92 -12.19 -2.91
N ILE A 41 8.10 -11.64 -2.00
CA ILE A 41 6.63 -11.74 -2.09
C ILE A 41 6.13 -10.84 -3.21
N PHE A 42 6.62 -9.59 -3.29
CA PHE A 42 6.24 -8.68 -4.37
C PHE A 42 6.51 -9.26 -5.76
N ALA A 43 7.66 -9.93 -5.94
CA ALA A 43 8.03 -10.55 -7.22
C ALA A 43 7.08 -11.68 -7.67
N THR A 44 6.28 -12.25 -6.77
CA THR A 44 5.29 -13.30 -7.10
C THR A 44 3.92 -12.75 -7.50
N LEU A 45 3.69 -11.46 -7.34
CA LEU A 45 2.38 -10.84 -7.50
C LEU A 45 2.33 -9.97 -8.77
N ASN A 46 1.19 -9.96 -9.46
CA ASN A 46 0.91 -8.95 -10.49
C ASN A 46 0.59 -7.61 -9.81
N LEU A 47 1.63 -6.84 -9.48
CA LEU A 47 1.57 -5.74 -8.52
C LEU A 47 1.89 -4.38 -9.15
N GLN A 48 1.13 -3.36 -8.76
CA GLN A 48 1.48 -1.93 -8.78
C GLN A 48 1.74 -1.47 -7.34
N LEU A 49 3.00 -1.22 -7.00
CA LEU A 49 3.38 -0.78 -5.65
C LEU A 49 3.21 0.75 -5.54
N CYS A 50 2.31 1.20 -4.66
CA CYS A 50 1.96 2.61 -4.49
C CYS A 50 2.50 3.10 -3.15
N CYS A 51 3.60 3.86 -3.20
CA CYS A 51 4.37 4.25 -2.03
C CYS A 51 4.02 5.67 -1.59
N PHE A 52 3.60 5.88 -0.34
CA PHE A 52 3.16 7.18 0.17
C PHE A 52 3.68 7.47 1.58
N GLY A 53 3.47 8.70 2.06
CA GLY A 53 3.87 9.09 3.41
C GLY A 53 5.36 9.36 3.55
N LEU A 54 5.81 9.51 4.79
CA LEU A 54 7.17 9.92 5.16
C LEU A 54 8.24 8.97 4.59
N ASP A 55 8.12 7.68 4.91
CA ASP A 55 9.10 6.64 4.54
C ASP A 55 8.68 5.89 3.26
N GLY A 56 7.86 6.51 2.41
CA GLY A 56 7.42 5.91 1.14
C GLY A 56 8.58 5.60 0.19
N ASP A 57 9.63 6.41 0.21
CA ASP A 57 10.80 6.24 -0.67
C ASP A 57 11.59 4.95 -0.37
N ASP A 58 11.51 4.43 0.86
CA ASP A 58 12.17 3.18 1.25
C ASP A 58 11.58 1.94 0.54
N PHE A 59 10.37 2.06 0.00
CA PHE A 59 9.70 0.99 -0.75
C PHE A 59 10.03 1.00 -2.25
N MET A 60 10.53 2.13 -2.77
CA MET A 60 10.79 2.30 -4.20
C MET A 60 11.78 1.26 -4.78
N PRO A 61 12.87 0.89 -4.08
CA PRO A 61 13.80 -0.12 -4.58
C PRO A 61 13.30 -1.57 -4.45
N LEU A 62 12.08 -1.79 -3.94
CA LEU A 62 11.57 -3.13 -3.64
C LEU A 62 10.86 -3.79 -4.80
N HIS A 63 10.38 -3.01 -5.78
CA HIS A 63 9.69 -3.53 -6.95
C HIS A 63 9.77 -2.53 -8.11
N GLU A 64 9.92 -3.02 -9.35
CA GLU A 64 10.06 -2.15 -10.53
C GLU A 64 8.81 -1.32 -10.83
N SER A 65 7.64 -1.79 -10.41
CA SER A 65 6.39 -1.05 -10.56
C SER A 65 6.19 0.04 -9.52
N ALA A 66 7.12 0.26 -8.58
CA ALA A 66 6.94 1.22 -7.51
C ALA A 66 6.76 2.66 -8.04
N ILE A 67 5.72 3.34 -7.56
CA ILE A 67 5.46 4.75 -7.83
C ILE A 67 5.30 5.49 -6.51
N ARG A 68 5.94 6.66 -6.42
CA ARG A 68 5.91 7.55 -5.26
C ARG A 68 4.75 8.55 -5.36
N PHE A 69 4.04 8.72 -4.25
CA PHE A 69 2.93 9.67 -4.07
C PHE A 69 3.10 10.43 -2.77
N ASN A 70 2.61 11.66 -2.66
CA ASN A 70 2.72 12.41 -1.40
C ASN A 70 1.76 11.84 -0.35
N THR A 71 0.49 11.68 -0.70
CA THR A 71 -0.58 11.26 0.22
C THR A 71 -1.29 10.00 -0.24
N MET A 72 -2.01 9.34 0.67
CA MET A 72 -2.90 8.23 0.33
C MET A 72 -4.03 8.66 -0.63
N GLU A 73 -4.51 9.90 -0.52
CA GLU A 73 -5.54 10.43 -1.43
C GLU A 73 -5.04 10.54 -2.87
N ASP A 74 -3.80 11.04 -3.07
CA ASP A 74 -3.18 11.12 -4.39
C ASP A 74 -3.11 9.74 -5.07
N VAL A 75 -2.79 8.69 -4.29
CA VAL A 75 -2.77 7.32 -4.79
C VAL A 75 -4.14 6.92 -5.32
N ILE A 76 -5.19 7.04 -4.50
CA ILE A 76 -6.53 6.57 -4.87
C ILE A 76 -7.05 7.35 -6.08
N GLN A 77 -6.85 8.67 -6.09
CA GLN A 77 -7.22 9.50 -7.22
C GLN A 77 -6.52 9.05 -8.51
N GLN A 78 -5.21 8.82 -8.48
CA GLN A 78 -4.44 8.42 -9.66
C GLN A 78 -4.84 7.04 -10.20
N ILE A 79 -5.03 6.05 -9.32
CA ILE A 79 -5.28 4.66 -9.76
C ILE A 79 -6.73 4.46 -10.21
N SER A 80 -7.69 5.23 -9.69
CA SER A 80 -9.13 5.04 -9.95
C SER A 80 -9.47 4.92 -11.44
N SER A 81 -8.88 5.77 -12.28
CA SER A 81 -9.09 5.77 -13.74
C SER A 81 -8.42 4.60 -14.48
N GLN A 82 -7.54 3.85 -13.83
CA GLN A 82 -6.75 2.75 -14.41
C GLN A 82 -7.28 1.37 -14.01
N LEU A 83 -8.14 1.30 -12.99
CA LEU A 83 -8.69 0.06 -12.47
C LEU A 83 -9.53 -0.66 -13.53
N LYS A 84 -9.36 -1.98 -13.57
CA LYS A 84 -10.14 -2.88 -14.42
C LYS A 84 -10.92 -3.87 -13.56
N SER A 85 -11.95 -4.47 -14.15
CA SER A 85 -12.67 -5.57 -13.50
C SER A 85 -11.69 -6.69 -13.15
N GLY A 86 -11.71 -7.12 -11.88
CA GLY A 86 -10.80 -8.13 -11.33
C GLY A 86 -9.53 -7.57 -10.68
N ASP A 87 -9.23 -6.28 -10.85
CA ASP A 87 -8.17 -5.62 -10.10
C ASP A 87 -8.56 -5.47 -8.62
N MET A 88 -7.55 -5.36 -7.76
CA MET A 88 -7.73 -5.20 -6.31
C MET A 88 -6.93 -4.01 -5.81
N VAL A 89 -7.53 -3.19 -4.94
CA VAL A 89 -6.84 -2.11 -4.22
C VAL A 89 -6.73 -2.49 -2.75
N MET A 90 -5.51 -2.49 -2.21
CA MET A 90 -5.24 -2.98 -0.86
C MET A 90 -4.38 -2.01 -0.06
N LEU A 91 -4.85 -1.62 1.13
CA LEU A 91 -4.08 -0.86 2.11
C LEU A 91 -3.39 -1.79 3.12
N SER A 92 -2.12 -2.13 2.85
CA SER A 92 -1.25 -2.92 3.73
C SER A 92 0.10 -2.22 3.93
N PRO A 93 0.14 -1.21 4.81
CA PRO A 93 1.15 -0.16 4.71
C PRO A 93 2.55 -0.49 5.24
N ALA A 94 2.72 -1.58 6.00
CA ALA A 94 3.93 -1.96 6.74
C ALA A 94 4.49 -0.91 7.72
N CYS A 95 3.89 0.27 7.79
CA CYS A 95 4.32 1.42 8.59
C CYS A 95 3.22 1.92 9.54
N ALA A 96 3.65 2.63 10.59
CA ALA A 96 2.75 3.44 11.41
C ALA A 96 2.17 4.61 10.58
N SER A 97 1.09 5.23 11.04
CA SER A 97 0.33 6.24 10.27
C SER A 97 0.58 7.70 10.70
N PHE A 98 1.41 7.92 11.72
CA PHE A 98 1.47 9.19 12.48
C PHE A 98 2.04 10.39 11.72
N ASP A 99 2.54 10.19 10.51
CA ASP A 99 2.95 11.26 9.61
C ASP A 99 1.77 11.97 8.95
N GLN A 100 0.67 11.25 8.71
CA GLN A 100 -0.49 11.76 7.96
C GLN A 100 -1.82 11.59 8.70
N PHE A 101 -1.88 10.75 9.74
CA PHE A 101 -3.11 10.40 10.44
C PHE A 101 -2.87 10.22 11.94
N ASP A 102 -3.87 10.59 12.75
CA ASP A 102 -3.80 10.46 14.21
C ASP A 102 -3.56 9.02 14.69
N ASN A 103 -4.02 8.03 13.93
CA ASN A 103 -3.84 6.61 14.21
C ASN A 103 -4.20 5.75 12.98
N PHE A 104 -3.94 4.43 13.06
CA PHE A 104 -4.21 3.52 11.95
C PHE A 104 -5.71 3.35 11.63
N MET A 105 -6.60 3.64 12.59
CA MET A 105 -8.06 3.58 12.37
C MET A 105 -8.47 4.75 11.49
N ALA A 106 -8.05 5.97 11.82
CA ALA A 106 -8.27 7.16 11.00
C ALA A 106 -7.76 6.99 9.55
N ARG A 107 -6.58 6.37 9.37
CA ARG A 107 -6.07 6.00 8.03
C ARG A 107 -6.97 4.98 7.33
N GLY A 108 -7.48 3.99 8.06
CA GLY A 108 -8.39 2.98 7.51
C GLY A 108 -9.73 3.57 7.09
N ASP A 109 -10.29 4.45 7.92
CA ASP A 109 -11.55 5.15 7.65
C ASP A 109 -11.41 6.06 6.43
N ALA A 110 -10.32 6.84 6.35
CA ALA A 110 -10.01 7.65 5.18
C ALA A 110 -9.89 6.81 3.90
N PHE A 111 -9.24 5.65 3.96
CA PHE A 111 -9.17 4.74 2.81
C PHE A 111 -10.55 4.22 2.40
N ALA A 112 -11.40 3.85 3.36
CA ALA A 112 -12.76 3.38 3.06
C ALA A 112 -13.62 4.47 2.41
N VAL A 113 -13.55 5.70 2.91
CA VAL A 113 -14.24 6.86 2.33
C VAL A 113 -13.76 7.12 0.90
N LEU A 114 -12.44 7.13 0.68
CA LEU A 114 -11.87 7.34 -0.65
C LEU A 114 -12.24 6.20 -1.61
N ALA A 115 -12.17 4.95 -1.16
CA ALA A 115 -12.57 3.81 -1.97
C ALA A 115 -14.05 3.91 -2.40
N GLN A 116 -14.95 4.36 -1.52
CA GLN A 116 -16.36 4.57 -1.89
C GLN A 116 -16.56 5.75 -2.86
N LYS A 117 -15.76 6.82 -2.72
CA LYS A 117 -15.83 8.00 -3.57
C LYS A 117 -15.38 7.72 -5.02
N TYR A 118 -14.45 6.77 -5.21
CA TYR A 118 -13.79 6.50 -6.49
C TYR A 118 -14.05 5.08 -7.05
N ALA A 119 -14.91 4.28 -6.41
CA ALA A 119 -15.40 3.01 -6.94
C ALA A 119 -16.50 3.23 -7.99
#